data_AF-A0A0K2RJ44-F1
#
_entry.id   AF-A0A0K2RJ44-F1
#
_cell.length_a   1.000
_cell.length_b   1.000
_cell.length_c   1.000
_cell.angle_alpha   90.00
_cell.angle_beta   90.00
_cell.angle_gamma   90.00
#
_symmetry.space_group_name_H-M   'P 1'
#
loop_
_entity.id
_entity.type
_entity.pdbx_description
1 polymer ?
#
loop_
_entity_poly.entity_id
_entity_poly.type
_entity_poly.pdbx_seq_one_letter_code
_entity_poly.pdbx_strand_id
1 'polypeptide(L)'
;MTTRQVSVTTVLTLIDKWKPENITVADTAALALRSIDPSGMLELGLTDVPDLIRIYRRRVKSRAKTGANVLGDHEFLSRLEEYPSQQVLNTAISVGGTMVFIWFDEEMTTVVGCVIGKDHRSQGEARTSDL
;
A
#
# COMPACT_ATOMS: atom_id res chain seq x y z
N MET A 1 1.30 -18.89 -9.58
CA MET A 1 1.48 -17.86 -8.55
C MET A 1 1.17 -18.51 -7.22
N THR A 2 2.12 -18.49 -6.28
CA THR A 2 1.89 -19.00 -4.93
C THR A 2 1.33 -17.87 -4.08
N THR A 3 0.03 -17.92 -3.78
CA THR A 3 -0.62 -16.94 -2.91
C THR A 3 -0.43 -17.35 -1.46
N ARG A 4 0.06 -16.43 -0.62
CA ARG A 4 0.12 -16.62 0.85
C ARG A 4 -1.05 -15.88 1.49
N GLN A 5 -1.49 -16.32 2.66
CA GLN A 5 -2.53 -15.64 3.43
C GLN A 5 -1.97 -15.15 4.76
N VAL A 6 -2.50 -14.02 5.24
CA VAL A 6 -2.15 -13.43 6.54
C VAL A 6 -3.37 -12.91 7.25
N SER A 7 -3.41 -13.02 8.58
CA SER A 7 -4.50 -12.42 9.34
C SER A 7 -4.42 -10.89 9.34
N VAL A 8 -5.58 -10.22 9.32
CA VAL A 8 -5.67 -8.76 9.49
C VAL A 8 -4.96 -8.32 10.78
N THR A 9 -5.12 -9.10 11.86
CA THR A 9 -4.47 -8.83 13.16
C THR A 9 -2.93 -8.82 13.06
N THR A 10 -2.34 -9.76 12.31
CA THR A 10 -0.89 -9.79 12.07
C THR A 10 -0.43 -8.54 11.32
N VAL A 11 -1.16 -8.13 10.28
CA VAL A 11 -0.82 -6.93 9.50
C VAL A 11 -0.90 -5.66 10.35
N LEU A 12 -1.94 -5.51 11.16
CA LEU A 12 -2.06 -4.40 12.12
C LEU A 12 -0.87 -4.34 13.07
N THR A 13 -0.47 -5.49 13.62
CA THR A 13 0.68 -5.58 14.52
C THR A 13 1.97 -5.13 13.83
N LEU A 14 2.17 -5.49 12.56
CA LEU A 14 3.35 -5.09 11.79
C LEU A 14 3.35 -3.60 11.49
N ILE A 15 2.20 -3.00 11.16
CA ILE A 15 2.07 -1.55 10.93
C ILE A 15 2.35 -0.77 12.22
N ASP A 16 1.79 -1.21 13.34
CA ASP A 16 1.98 -0.55 14.65
C ASP A 16 3.46 -0.60 15.10
N LYS A 17 4.21 -1.63 14.70
CA LYS A 17 5.66 -1.76 14.93
C LYS A 17 6.49 -0.93 13.96
N TRP A 18 6.04 -0.79 12.72
CA TRP A 18 6.79 -0.13 11.64
C TRP A 18 7.06 1.36 11.92
N LYS A 19 6.11 2.05 12.57
CA LYS A 19 6.18 3.48 12.98
C LYS A 19 7.04 4.34 12.04
N PRO A 20 6.61 4.56 10.78
CA PRO A 20 7.32 5.45 9.87
C PRO A 20 7.31 6.88 10.44
N GLU A 21 8.31 7.67 10.08
CA GLU A 21 8.40 9.08 10.47
C GLU A 21 7.14 9.86 10.03
N ASN A 22 6.49 9.41 8.95
CA ASN A 22 5.14 9.85 8.54
C ASN A 22 4.03 9.02 9.19
N ILE A 23 3.70 9.39 10.43
CA ILE A 23 2.57 8.86 11.22
C ILE A 23 1.27 8.76 10.39
N THR A 24 1.03 9.71 9.49
CA THR A 24 -0.21 9.81 8.70
C THR A 24 -0.49 8.61 7.77
N VAL A 25 0.55 8.01 7.17
CA VAL A 25 0.37 6.89 6.23
C VAL A 25 0.06 5.60 6.99
N ALA A 26 0.83 5.31 8.04
CA ALA A 26 0.61 4.15 8.89
C ALA A 26 -0.75 4.22 9.60
N ASP A 27 -1.13 5.39 10.12
CA ASP A 27 -2.43 5.59 10.77
C ASP A 27 -3.60 5.36 9.80
N THR A 28 -3.48 5.86 8.57
CA THR A 28 -4.53 5.65 7.56
C THR A 28 -4.63 4.18 7.16
N ALA A 29 -3.50 3.49 7.01
CA ALA A 29 -3.49 2.06 6.72
C ALA A 29 -4.10 1.23 7.87
N ALA A 30 -3.74 1.55 9.11
CA ALA A 30 -4.30 0.93 10.31
C ALA A 30 -5.81 1.20 10.43
N LEU A 31 -6.26 2.43 10.17
CA LEU A 31 -7.67 2.79 10.18
C LEU A 31 -8.46 2.01 9.12
N ALA A 32 -7.92 1.89 7.90
CA ALA A 32 -8.53 1.08 6.86
C ALA A 32 -8.65 -0.39 7.29
N LEU A 33 -7.58 -0.98 7.81
CA LEU A 33 -7.58 -2.36 8.28
C LEU A 33 -8.55 -2.62 9.44
N ARG A 34 -8.75 -1.65 10.35
CA ARG A 34 -9.71 -1.75 11.46
C ARG A 34 -11.17 -1.78 11.02
N SER A 35 -11.46 -1.42 9.77
CA SER A 35 -12.80 -1.58 9.17
C SER A 35 -13.06 -2.99 8.62
N ILE A 36 -12.02 -3.82 8.56
CA ILE A 36 -12.11 -5.24 8.17
C ILE A 36 -12.27 -6.07 9.44
N ASP A 37 -12.99 -7.19 9.34
CA ASP A 37 -13.06 -8.18 10.41
C ASP A 37 -11.64 -8.58 10.86
N PRO A 38 -11.27 -8.44 12.16
CA PRO A 38 -9.96 -8.82 12.69
C PRO A 38 -9.59 -10.30 12.49
N SER A 39 -10.61 -11.17 12.34
CA SER A 39 -10.45 -12.58 12.02
C SER A 39 -10.30 -12.85 10.51
N GLY A 40 -10.45 -11.82 9.68
CA GLY A 40 -10.28 -11.88 8.24
C GLY A 40 -8.86 -12.25 7.82
N MET A 41 -8.77 -12.92 6.68
CA MET A 41 -7.51 -13.25 6.02
C MET A 41 -7.33 -12.35 4.81
N LEU A 42 -6.13 -11.83 4.64
CA LEU A 42 -5.70 -11.06 3.48
C LEU A 42 -4.82 -11.93 2.60
N GLU A 43 -5.02 -11.83 1.29
CA GLU A 43 -4.15 -12.46 0.31
C GLU A 43 -2.89 -11.64 0.09
N LEU A 44 -1.77 -12.34 -0.06
CA LEU A 44 -0.47 -11.79 -0.36
C LEU A 44 0.00 -12.28 -1.72
N GLY A 45 0.36 -11.31 -2.56
CA GLY A 45 1.12 -11.54 -3.78
C GLY A 45 2.61 -11.36 -3.53
N LEU A 46 3.42 -11.92 -4.44
CA LEU A 46 4.82 -11.54 -4.58
C LEU A 46 4.92 -10.43 -5.63
N THR A 47 5.75 -9.44 -5.37
CA THR A 47 6.05 -8.38 -6.32
C THR A 47 7.55 -8.14 -6.41
N ASP A 48 8.04 -7.95 -7.64
CA ASP A 48 9.44 -7.65 -7.89
C ASP A 48 9.77 -6.19 -7.55
N VAL A 49 10.81 -6.00 -6.73
CA VAL A 49 11.28 -4.70 -6.26
C VAL A 49 11.73 -3.78 -7.41
N PRO A 50 12.47 -4.25 -8.44
CA PRO A 50 12.82 -3.41 -9.59
C PRO A 50 11.60 -2.85 -10.33
N ASP A 51 10.52 -3.62 -10.42
CA ASP A 51 9.28 -3.18 -11.05
C ASP A 51 8.53 -2.16 -10.20
N LEU A 52 8.51 -2.36 -8.88
CA LEU A 52 7.96 -1.36 -7.95
C LEU A 52 8.71 -0.04 -8.06
N ILE A 53 10.05 -0.05 -8.01
CA ILE A 53 10.88 1.15 -8.16
C ILE A 53 10.54 1.87 -9.47
N ARG A 54 10.41 1.13 -10.58
CA ARG A 54 10.05 1.69 -11.89
C ARG A 54 8.67 2.36 -11.87
N ILE A 55 7.67 1.73 -11.27
CA ILE A 55 6.31 2.27 -11.14
C ILE A 55 6.32 3.54 -10.28
N TYR A 56 6.97 3.50 -9.12
CA TYR A 56 7.00 4.62 -8.18
C TYR A 56 7.79 5.81 -8.68
N ARG A 57 8.92 5.61 -9.36
CA ARG A 57 9.64 6.69 -10.03
C ARG A 57 8.77 7.41 -11.07
N ARG A 58 7.97 6.67 -11.84
CA ARG A 58 7.03 7.26 -12.81
C ARG A 58 5.94 8.05 -12.10
N ARG A 59 5.38 7.52 -11.01
CA ARG A 59 4.33 8.16 -10.22
C ARG A 59 4.82 9.45 -9.55
N VAL A 60 5.97 9.41 -8.90
CA VAL A 60 6.64 10.59 -8.31
C VAL A 60 6.87 11.66 -9.38
N LYS A 61 7.49 11.30 -10.51
CA LYS A 61 7.72 12.25 -11.63
C LYS A 61 6.43 12.85 -12.18
N SER A 62 5.38 12.03 -12.32
CA SER A 62 4.10 12.50 -12.85
C SER A 62 3.42 13.48 -11.89
N ARG A 63 3.54 13.29 -10.58
CA ARG A 63 2.85 14.13 -9.59
C ARG A 63 3.60 15.38 -9.20
N ALA A 64 4.93 15.38 -9.31
CA ALA A 64 5.72 16.60 -9.28
C ALA A 64 5.22 17.64 -10.31
N LYS A 65 4.64 17.18 -11.43
CA LYS A 65 4.02 18.06 -12.45
C LYS A 65 2.64 18.58 -12.09
N THR A 66 1.88 17.88 -11.24
CA THR A 66 0.49 18.22 -10.91
C THR A 66 0.31 18.82 -9.52
N GLY A 67 1.37 18.86 -8.70
CA GLY A 67 1.31 19.32 -7.31
C GLY A 67 0.50 18.40 -6.39
N ALA A 68 0.11 17.21 -6.86
CA ALA A 68 -0.68 16.27 -6.08
C ALA A 68 0.18 15.62 -4.99
N ASN A 69 -0.23 15.80 -3.74
CA ASN A 69 0.46 15.18 -2.61
C ASN A 69 0.29 13.65 -2.66
N VAL A 70 1.37 12.91 -2.39
CA VAL A 70 1.29 11.47 -2.13
C VAL A 70 1.93 11.19 -0.81
N LEU A 71 1.07 10.85 0.13
CA LEU A 71 1.49 10.41 1.44
C LEU A 71 2.23 9.07 1.24
N GLY A 72 3.55 9.08 1.45
CA GLY A 72 4.39 7.88 1.49
C GLY A 72 5.17 7.52 0.22
N ASP A 73 4.91 8.10 -0.96
CA ASP A 73 5.58 7.63 -2.22
C ASP A 73 7.10 7.87 -2.22
N HIS A 74 7.56 9.03 -1.76
CA HIS A 74 9.00 9.35 -1.72
C HIS A 74 9.75 8.49 -0.69
N GLU A 75 9.21 8.41 0.52
CA GLU A 75 9.78 7.60 1.59
C GLU A 75 9.83 6.12 1.20
N PHE A 76 8.75 5.61 0.61
CA PHE A 76 8.71 4.24 0.12
C PHE A 76 9.71 3.99 -1.00
N LEU A 77 9.83 4.92 -1.97
CA LEU A 77 10.82 4.79 -3.03
C LEU A 77 12.25 4.75 -2.49
N SER A 78 12.60 5.62 -1.54
CA SER A 78 13.91 5.60 -0.90
C SER A 78 14.19 4.27 -0.20
N ARG A 79 13.21 3.72 0.53
CA ARG A 79 13.35 2.41 1.18
C ARG A 79 13.51 1.26 0.18
N LEU A 80 12.76 1.28 -0.93
CA LEU A 80 12.88 0.26 -1.98
C LEU A 80 14.25 0.30 -2.67
N GLU A 81 14.82 1.50 -2.89
CA GLU A 81 16.12 1.65 -3.54
C GLU A 81 17.28 1.10 -2.69
N GLU A 82 17.10 1.02 -1.37
CA GLU A 82 18.05 0.44 -0.41
C GLU A 82 17.70 -1.00 0.00
N TYR A 83 16.61 -1.56 -0.52
CA TYR A 83 16.08 -2.84 -0.06
C TYR A 83 16.95 -4.01 -0.54
N PRO A 84 17.37 -4.93 0.35
CA PRO A 84 18.39 -5.93 0.04
C PRO A 84 17.89 -7.10 -0.82
N SER A 85 16.58 -7.35 -0.89
CA SER A 85 16.01 -8.45 -1.68
C SER A 85 15.41 -7.98 -3.01
N GLN A 86 15.22 -8.94 -3.93
CA GLN A 86 14.58 -8.70 -5.23
C GLN A 86 13.06 -8.74 -5.15
N GLN A 87 12.47 -9.28 -4.09
CA GLN A 87 11.02 -9.45 -3.96
C GLN A 87 10.50 -8.97 -2.61
N VAL A 88 9.23 -8.58 -2.62
CA VAL A 88 8.44 -8.23 -1.44
C VAL A 88 7.07 -8.90 -1.52
N LEU A 89 6.48 -9.17 -0.36
CA LEU A 89 5.08 -9.55 -0.28
C LEU A 89 4.21 -8.29 -0.33
N ASN A 90 3.07 -8.35 -1.01
CA ASN A 90 2.16 -7.22 -1.12
C ASN A 90 0.72 -7.63 -0.82
N THR A 91 -0.02 -6.73 -0.19
CA THR A 91 -1.48 -6.81 -0.10
C THR A 91 -2.11 -5.48 -0.48
N ALA A 92 -3.34 -5.54 -0.97
CA ALA A 92 -4.11 -4.37 -1.38
C ALA A 92 -5.50 -4.45 -0.74
N ILE A 93 -5.90 -3.35 -0.11
CA ILE A 93 -7.13 -3.25 0.68
C ILE A 93 -7.93 -2.07 0.14
N SER A 94 -9.21 -2.28 -0.18
CA SER A 94 -10.14 -1.19 -0.54
C SER A 94 -11.08 -0.91 0.63
N VAL A 95 -11.07 0.32 1.13
CA VAL A 95 -11.96 0.78 2.21
C VAL A 95 -12.46 2.18 1.88
N GLY A 96 -13.79 2.35 1.80
CA GLY A 96 -14.41 3.67 1.61
C GLY A 96 -13.90 4.44 0.38
N GLY A 97 -13.64 3.74 -0.74
CA GLY A 97 -13.09 4.36 -1.96
C GLY A 97 -11.60 4.73 -1.86
N THR A 98 -10.90 4.22 -0.85
CA THR A 98 -9.45 4.36 -0.68
C THR A 98 -8.78 3.00 -0.84
N MET A 99 -7.77 2.93 -1.69
CA MET A 99 -6.91 1.76 -1.84
C MET A 99 -5.66 1.93 -0.98
N VAL A 100 -5.43 1.01 -0.06
CA VAL A 100 -4.21 0.92 0.75
C VAL A 100 -3.39 -0.26 0.23
N PHE A 101 -2.16 0.02 -0.15
CA PHE A 101 -1.19 -1.00 -0.55
C PHE A 101 -0.11 -1.08 0.51
N ILE A 102 0.16 -2.28 1.00
CA ILE A 102 1.16 -2.54 2.03
C ILE A 102 2.12 -3.58 1.49
N TRP A 103 3.42 -3.32 1.66
CA TRP A 103 4.49 -4.22 1.29
C TRP A 103 5.23 -4.70 2.53
N PHE A 104 5.53 -5.98 2.56
CA PHE A 104 6.30 -6.64 3.61
C PHE A 104 7.54 -7.28 3.00
N ASP A 105 8.50 -7.58 3.85
CA ASP A 105 9.58 -8.46 3.48
C ASP A 105 9.06 -9.88 3.21
N GLU A 106 9.87 -10.72 2.56
CA GLU A 106 9.46 -12.08 2.16
C GLU A 106 9.16 -12.99 3.35
N GLU A 107 9.80 -12.72 4.48
CA GLU A 107 9.58 -13.42 5.75
C GLU A 107 8.38 -12.87 6.54
N MET A 108 7.82 -11.73 6.13
CA MET A 108 6.74 -11.02 6.81
C MET A 108 7.08 -10.67 8.27
N THR A 109 8.30 -10.23 8.50
CA THR A 109 8.76 -9.74 9.80
C THR A 109 8.57 -8.24 9.96
N THR A 110 8.51 -7.49 8.85
CA THR A 110 8.40 -6.03 8.87
C THR A 110 7.64 -5.47 7.67
N VAL A 111 7.11 -4.26 7.82
CA VAL A 111 6.58 -3.47 6.71
C VAL A 111 7.76 -2.79 6.01
N VAL A 112 7.86 -3.00 4.70
CA VAL A 112 8.85 -2.33 3.84
C VAL A 112 8.32 -0.96 3.44
N GLY A 113 7.02 -0.87 3.17
CA GLY A 113 6.35 0.41 3.04
C GLY A 113 4.86 0.30 2.80
N CYS A 114 4.24 1.47 2.71
CA CYS A 114 2.79 1.61 2.58
C CYS A 114 2.47 2.82 1.71
N VAL A 115 1.50 2.68 0.83
CA VAL A 115 1.03 3.76 -0.04
C VAL A 115 -0.49 3.76 -0.09
N ILE A 116 -1.04 4.97 -0.09
CA ILE A 116 -2.48 5.20 -0.15
C ILE A 116 -2.83 5.84 -1.50
N GLY A 117 -3.82 5.28 -2.17
CA GLY A 117 -4.39 5.79 -3.40
C GLY A 117 -5.89 5.97 -3.28
N LYS A 118 -6.47 6.79 -4.17
CA LYS A 118 -7.92 6.79 -4.35
C LYS A 118 -8.29 5.58 -5.20
N ASP A 119 -9.37 4.89 -4.84
CA ASP A 119 -9.97 3.89 -5.70
C ASP A 119 -10.64 4.62 -6.87
N HIS A 120 -10.10 4.44 -8.08
CA HIS A 120 -10.68 5.05 -9.28
C HIS A 120 -11.99 4.38 -9.69
N ARG A 121 -12.39 3.25 -9.07
CA ARG A 121 -13.71 2.64 -9.30
C ARG A 121 -14.86 3.51 -8.80
N SER A 122 -14.62 4.37 -7.81
CA SER A 122 -15.63 5.31 -7.26
C SER A 122 -15.85 6.55 -8.13
N GLN A 123 -15.10 6.74 -9.22
CA GLN A 123 -15.31 7.85 -10.17
C GLN A 123 -16.10 7.46 -11.43
N GLY A 124 -16.44 6.18 -11.58
CA GLY A 124 -17.21 5.67 -12.72
C GLY A 124 -18.74 5.84 -12.60
N GLU A 125 -19.28 6.05 -11.39
CA GLU A 125 -20.74 6.07 -11.17
C GLU A 125 -21.38 7.48 -11.17
N ALA A 126 -20.60 8.56 -11.34
CA ALA A 126 -21.12 9.93 -11.35
C ALA A 126 -21.30 10.54 -12.75
N ARG A 127 -21.33 9.74 -13.83
CA ARG A 127 -21.44 10.25 -15.22
C ARG A 127 -22.53 9.62 -16.10
N THR A 128 -23.54 9.00 -15.51
CA THR A 128 -24.75 8.57 -16.23
C THR A 128 -26.00 9.01 -15.50
N SER A 129 -26.22 10.32 -15.47
CA SER A 129 -27.53 10.94 -15.28
C SER A 129 -27.45 12.29 -15.95
N ASP A 130 -27.49 12.26 -17.29
CA ASP A 130 -27.81 13.37 -18.18
C ASP A 130 -27.69 12.86 -19.63
N LEU A 131 -28.55 11.91 -20.01
CA LEU A 131 -29.01 11.67 -21.38
C LEU A 131 -30.39 11.00 -21.33
#